data_AF-A0A7K4D8X1-F1
#
_entry.id   AF-A0A7K4D8X1-F1
#
_cell.length_a   1.000
_cell.length_b   1.000
_cell.length_c   1.000
_cell.angle_alpha   90.00
_cell.angle_beta   90.00
_cell.angle_gamma   90.00
#
_symmetry.space_group_name_H-M   'P 1'
#
loop_
_entity.id
_entity.type
_entity.pdbx_description
1 polymer ?
#
loop_
_entity_poly.entity_id
_entity_poly.type
_entity_poly.pdbx_seq_one_letter_code
_entity_poly.pdbx_strand_id
1 'polypeptide(L)'
;METDITDILTQMKNNSELMVALSYTALLFNNKYIAEEVIELEEVMDKLNYEMGKKILEKASKVSNPEDLLSLIYITEATESIADAACEISDMVSRGIDAHPIFKEAMKETDQIIARVKICAGSIIIGKTFQEIKMQSKTCMYIFLIKRD
;
A
#
# COMPACT_ATOMS: atom_id res chain seq x y z
N MET A 1 -20.05 -9.65 8.84
CA MET A 1 -19.22 -9.56 10.06
C MET A 1 -18.99 -8.09 10.26
N GLU A 2 -19.36 -7.53 11.41
CA GLU A 2 -19.08 -6.12 11.69
C GLU A 2 -17.56 -5.95 11.77
N THR A 3 -16.98 -5.13 10.90
CA THR A 3 -15.53 -4.90 10.83
C THR A 3 -15.09 -4.24 12.12
N ASP A 4 -14.18 -4.89 12.86
CA ASP A 4 -13.65 -4.35 14.12
C ASP A 4 -12.72 -3.17 13.85
N ILE A 5 -12.51 -2.30 14.84
CA ILE A 5 -11.55 -1.18 14.77
C ILE A 5 -10.16 -1.69 14.35
N THR A 6 -9.76 -2.84 14.89
CA THR A 6 -8.48 -3.48 14.57
C THR A 6 -8.38 -3.89 13.10
N ASP A 7 -9.49 -4.38 12.53
CA ASP A 7 -9.56 -4.82 11.14
C ASP A 7 -9.48 -3.63 10.18
N ILE A 8 -10.17 -2.53 10.50
CA ILE A 8 -10.10 -1.28 9.71
C ILE A 8 -8.69 -0.73 9.75
N LEU A 9 -8.10 -0.60 10.94
CA LEU A 9 -6.76 -0.06 11.11
C LEU A 9 -5.70 -0.93 10.38
N THR A 10 -5.85 -2.25 10.44
CA THR A 10 -4.96 -3.18 9.73
C THR A 10 -5.07 -3.01 8.22
N GLN A 11 -6.28 -2.80 7.69
CA GLN A 11 -6.49 -2.54 6.27
C GLN A 11 -5.89 -1.19 5.86
N MET A 12 -6.12 -0.11 6.62
CA MET A 12 -5.53 1.20 6.34
C MET A 12 -4.01 1.15 6.30
N LYS A 13 -3.40 0.48 7.29
CA LYS A 13 -1.95 0.28 7.35
C LYS A 13 -1.43 -0.53 6.15
N ASN A 14 -2.09 -1.64 5.79
CA ASN A 14 -1.61 -2.49 4.71
C ASN A 14 -1.81 -1.84 3.33
N ASN A 15 -2.92 -1.11 3.14
CA ASN A 15 -3.22 -0.41 1.89
C ASN A 15 -2.26 0.76 1.68
N SER A 16 -2.03 1.60 2.70
CA SER A 16 -1.06 2.71 2.59
C SER A 16 0.35 2.21 2.24
N GLU A 17 0.82 1.10 2.82
CA GLU A 17 2.09 0.47 2.43
C GLU A 17 2.09 -0.04 0.99
N LEU A 18 1.00 -0.70 0.56
CA LEU A 18 0.86 -1.19 -0.81
C LEU A 18 0.86 -0.03 -1.81
N MET A 19 0.14 1.05 -1.53
CA MET A 19 0.05 2.24 -2.36
C MET A 19 1.43 2.90 -2.55
N VAL A 20 2.24 2.99 -1.50
CA VAL A 20 3.63 3.47 -1.62
C VAL A 20 4.45 2.57 -2.56
N ALA A 21 4.34 1.25 -2.42
CA ALA A 21 5.07 0.32 -3.30
C ALA A 21 4.60 0.43 -4.75
N LEU A 22 3.30 0.56 -4.98
CA LEU A 22 2.70 0.69 -6.31
C LEU A 22 3.02 2.04 -6.96
N SER A 23 2.95 3.15 -6.22
CA SER A 23 3.25 4.50 -6.74
C SER A 23 4.69 4.61 -7.23
N TYR A 24 5.66 4.12 -6.45
CA TYR A 24 7.05 4.04 -6.90
C TYR A 24 7.23 3.08 -8.07
N THR A 25 6.50 1.96 -8.11
CA THR A 25 6.50 1.04 -9.25
C THR A 25 5.98 1.73 -10.52
N ALA A 26 4.87 2.46 -10.42
CA ALA A 26 4.29 3.22 -11.53
C ALA A 26 5.29 4.25 -12.06
N LEU A 27 5.95 4.98 -11.17
CA LEU A 27 6.93 6.00 -11.53
C LEU A 27 8.21 5.38 -12.15
N LEU A 28 8.75 4.31 -11.57
CA LEU A 28 9.96 3.64 -12.04
C LEU A 28 9.80 3.07 -13.45
N PHE A 29 8.61 2.51 -13.73
CA PHE A 29 8.31 1.85 -15.00
C PHE A 29 7.45 2.68 -15.97
N ASN A 30 7.13 3.94 -15.62
CA ASN A 30 6.17 4.80 -16.33
C ASN A 30 4.91 4.02 -16.75
N ASN A 31 4.22 3.44 -15.76
CA ASN A 31 3.08 2.56 -15.99
C ASN A 31 1.79 3.21 -15.46
N LYS A 32 1.00 3.76 -16.37
CA LYS A 32 -0.28 4.41 -16.07
C LYS A 32 -1.31 3.49 -15.44
N TYR A 33 -1.36 2.22 -15.84
CA TYR A 33 -2.30 1.26 -15.25
C TYR A 33 -2.04 1.05 -13.75
N ILE A 34 -0.76 0.99 -13.35
CA ILE A 34 -0.42 0.88 -11.92
C ILE A 34 -0.73 2.20 -11.19
N ALA A 35 -0.53 3.35 -11.85
CA ALA A 35 -0.88 4.64 -11.27
C ALA A 35 -2.39 4.79 -11.03
N GLU A 36 -3.22 4.34 -11.97
CA GLU A 36 -4.67 4.30 -11.86
C GLU A 36 -5.11 3.40 -10.70
N GLU A 37 -4.49 2.22 -10.53
CA GLU A 37 -4.77 1.34 -9.38
C GLU A 37 -4.49 2.02 -8.02
N VAL A 38 -3.45 2.86 -7.93
CA VAL A 38 -3.18 3.62 -6.69
C VAL A 38 -4.29 4.64 -6.43
N ILE A 39 -4.79 5.31 -7.47
CA ILE A 39 -5.91 6.26 -7.35
C ILE A 39 -7.19 5.52 -6.90
N GLU A 40 -7.45 4.33 -7.45
CA GLU A 40 -8.59 3.51 -7.02
C GLU A 40 -8.44 3.03 -5.56
N LEU A 41 -7.23 2.67 -5.13
CA LEU A 41 -6.94 2.32 -3.74
C LEU A 41 -7.11 3.50 -2.78
N GLU A 42 -6.88 4.73 -3.23
CA GLU A 42 -7.13 5.92 -2.43
C GLU A 42 -8.62 6.07 -2.11
N GLU A 43 -9.51 5.82 -3.08
CA GLU A 43 -10.95 5.81 -2.80
C GLU A 43 -11.38 4.70 -1.81
N VAL A 44 -10.56 3.67 -1.61
CA VAL A 44 -10.76 2.65 -0.59
C VAL A 44 -10.25 3.15 0.77
N MET A 45 -9.11 3.85 0.79
CA MET A 45 -8.55 4.49 1.98
C MET A 45 -9.49 5.54 2.58
N ASP A 46 -10.01 6.45 1.76
CA ASP A 46 -11.04 7.44 2.13
C ASP A 46 -12.23 6.79 2.87
N LYS A 47 -12.73 5.67 2.33
CA LYS A 47 -13.87 4.95 2.91
C LYS A 47 -13.50 4.31 4.26
N LEU A 48 -12.29 3.74 4.37
CA LEU A 48 -11.79 3.18 5.62
C LEU A 48 -11.57 4.27 6.67
N ASN A 49 -11.02 5.42 6.29
CA ASN A 49 -10.81 6.57 7.16
C ASN A 49 -12.14 7.08 7.74
N TYR A 50 -13.16 7.24 6.87
CA TYR A 50 -14.50 7.62 7.29
C TYR A 50 -15.12 6.63 8.29
N GLU A 51 -15.07 5.32 7.99
CA GLU A 51 -15.60 4.30 8.89
C GLU A 51 -14.81 4.21 10.20
N MET A 52 -13.49 4.42 10.17
CA MET A 52 -12.64 4.47 11.37
C MET A 52 -13.05 5.63 12.28
N GLY A 53 -13.23 6.83 11.72
CA GLY A 53 -13.70 8.00 12.45
C GLY A 53 -15.05 7.75 13.14
N LYS A 54 -16.01 7.15 12.42
CA LYS A 54 -17.30 6.75 12.99
C LYS A 54 -17.15 5.78 14.16
N LYS A 55 -16.32 4.74 14.02
CA LYS A 55 -16.08 3.76 15.09
C LYS A 55 -15.41 4.38 16.32
N ILE A 56 -14.45 5.28 16.11
CA ILE A 56 -13.81 6.03 17.21
C ILE A 56 -14.86 6.86 17.96
N LEU A 57 -15.73 7.59 17.26
CA LEU A 57 -16.81 8.39 17.88
C LEU A 57 -17.81 7.52 18.65
N GLU A 58 -18.25 6.40 18.06
CA GLU A 58 -19.12 5.44 18.73
C GLU A 58 -18.50 4.89 20.02
N LYS A 59 -17.19 4.62 20.00
CA LYS A 59 -16.46 4.11 21.17
C LYS A 59 -16.24 5.19 22.22
N ALA A 60 -15.92 6.42 21.81
CA ALA A 60 -15.73 7.58 22.68
C ALA A 60 -16.96 7.83 23.58
N SER A 61 -18.17 7.59 23.04
CA SER A 61 -19.42 7.72 23.81
C SER A 61 -19.62 6.67 24.92
N LYS A 62 -18.82 5.59 24.91
CA LYS A 62 -18.97 4.42 25.80
C LYS A 62 -17.82 4.25 26.79
N VAL A 63 -16.69 4.94 26.59
CA VAL A 63 -15.50 4.80 27.44
C VAL A 63 -15.45 5.89 28.52
N SER A 64 -14.87 5.59 29.67
CA SER A 64 -14.72 6.54 30.78
C SER A 64 -13.62 7.58 30.52
N ASN A 65 -12.59 7.23 29.75
CA ASN A 65 -11.52 8.13 29.35
C ASN A 65 -11.38 8.17 27.82
N PRO A 66 -12.00 9.14 27.14
CA PRO A 66 -11.87 9.29 25.68
C PRO A 66 -10.44 9.57 25.20
N GLU A 67 -9.56 10.08 26.06
CA GLU A 67 -8.15 10.34 25.71
C GLU A 67 -7.42 9.07 25.27
N ASP A 68 -7.84 7.89 25.75
CA ASP A 68 -7.27 6.60 25.37
C ASP A 68 -7.44 6.30 23.86
N LEU A 69 -8.33 7.00 23.18
CA LEU A 69 -8.58 6.84 21.74
C LEU A 69 -7.74 7.79 20.87
N LEU A 70 -7.01 8.74 21.46
CA LEU A 70 -6.20 9.71 20.69
C LEU A 70 -5.17 9.02 19.79
N SER A 71 -4.56 7.93 20.26
CA SER A 71 -3.61 7.17 19.45
C SER A 71 -4.24 6.59 18.19
N LEU A 72 -5.52 6.21 18.23
CA LEU A 72 -6.22 5.72 17.05
C LEU A 72 -6.38 6.84 16.02
N ILE A 73 -6.78 8.03 16.46
CA ILE A 73 -6.90 9.21 15.57
C ILE A 73 -5.56 9.51 14.90
N TYR A 74 -4.46 9.53 15.66
CA TYR A 74 -3.15 9.84 15.11
C TYR A 74 -2.64 8.79 14.11
N ILE A 75 -2.86 7.50 14.37
CA ILE A 75 -2.44 6.45 13.44
C ILE A 75 -3.30 6.48 12.18
N THR A 76 -4.61 6.65 12.31
CA THR A 76 -5.54 6.80 11.17
C THR A 76 -5.11 7.95 10.26
N GLU A 77 -4.87 9.13 10.83
CA GLU A 77 -4.39 10.30 10.08
C GLU A 77 -3.04 10.02 9.40
N ALA A 78 -2.10 9.38 10.10
CA ALA A 78 -0.80 9.06 9.53
C ALA A 78 -0.91 8.08 8.35
N THR A 79 -1.77 7.06 8.44
CA THR A 79 -1.99 6.13 7.34
C THR A 79 -2.66 6.78 6.13
N GLU A 80 -3.57 7.73 6.37
CA GLU A 80 -4.19 8.51 5.29
C GLU A 80 -3.19 9.42 4.59
N SER A 81 -2.42 10.19 5.37
CA SER A 81 -1.39 11.07 4.83
C SER A 81 -0.35 10.33 3.97
N ILE A 82 -0.04 9.07 4.32
CA ILE A 82 0.84 8.22 3.51
C ILE A 82 0.15 7.79 2.20
N ALA A 83 -1.13 7.45 2.26
CA ALA A 83 -1.92 7.04 1.09
C ALA A 83 -2.10 8.22 0.11
N ASP A 84 -2.46 9.40 0.62
CA ASP A 84 -2.51 10.66 -0.12
C ASP A 84 -1.19 10.94 -0.85
N ALA A 85 -0.06 10.87 -0.14
CA ALA A 85 1.25 11.09 -0.73
C ALA A 85 1.58 10.07 -1.84
N ALA A 86 1.17 8.81 -1.68
CA ALA A 86 1.32 7.80 -2.73
C ALA A 86 0.42 8.08 -3.95
N CYS A 87 -0.79 8.60 -3.72
CA CYS A 87 -1.71 9.05 -4.77
C CYS A 87 -1.10 10.23 -5.56
N GLU A 88 -0.54 11.23 -4.87
CA GLU A 88 0.13 12.38 -5.50
C GLU A 88 1.30 11.96 -6.42
N ILE A 89 2.12 11.01 -5.97
CA ILE A 89 3.22 10.43 -6.78
C ILE A 89 2.65 9.76 -8.04
N SER A 90 1.54 9.03 -7.89
CA SER A 90 0.92 8.28 -9.00
C SER A 90 0.22 9.20 -10.00
N ASP A 91 -0.41 10.27 -9.53
CA ASP A 91 -1.07 11.27 -10.36
C ASP A 91 -0.12 11.94 -11.36
N MET A 92 1.16 12.13 -11.00
CA MET A 92 2.18 12.58 -11.95
C MET A 92 2.29 11.65 -13.16
N VAL A 93 2.33 10.34 -12.92
CA VAL A 93 2.43 9.30 -13.97
C VAL A 93 1.15 9.25 -14.79
N SER A 94 -0.02 9.34 -14.15
CA SER A 94 -1.33 9.39 -14.83
C SER A 94 -1.39 10.55 -15.82
N ARG A 95 -0.93 11.74 -15.40
CA ARG A 95 -0.79 12.95 -16.23
C ARG A 95 0.31 12.86 -17.29
N GLY A 96 1.08 11.76 -17.34
CA GLY A 96 2.14 11.55 -18.32
C GLY A 96 3.42 12.34 -18.03
N ILE A 97 3.64 12.71 -16.77
CA ILE A 97 4.85 13.39 -16.31
C ILE A 97 5.86 12.32 -15.90
N ASP A 98 6.94 12.22 -16.67
CA ASP A 98 8.03 11.29 -16.39
C ASP A 98 8.95 11.79 -15.27
N ALA A 99 9.40 10.88 -14.40
CA ALA A 99 10.48 11.18 -13.48
C ALA A 99 11.80 11.40 -14.23
N HIS A 100 12.60 12.34 -13.72
CA HIS A 100 13.95 12.55 -14.21
C HIS A 100 14.79 11.25 -14.06
N PRO A 101 15.67 10.90 -15.02
CA PRO A 101 16.45 9.66 -14.96
C PRO A 101 17.21 9.41 -13.65
N ILE A 102 17.61 10.47 -12.95
CA ILE A 102 18.26 10.41 -11.64
C ILE A 102 17.43 9.65 -10.60
N PHE A 103 16.10 9.72 -10.68
CA PHE A 103 15.21 8.99 -9.78
C PHE A 103 15.44 7.48 -9.90
N LYS A 104 15.59 6.96 -11.13
CA LYS A 104 15.81 5.54 -11.37
C LYS A 104 17.15 5.06 -10.84
N GLU A 105 18.18 5.91 -10.87
CA GLU A 105 19.48 5.59 -10.29
C GLU A 105 19.44 5.64 -8.76
N ALA A 106 18.83 6.69 -8.19
CA ALA A 106 18.65 6.81 -6.74
C ALA A 106 17.89 5.61 -6.15
N MET A 107 16.84 5.13 -6.83
CA MET A 107 16.08 3.95 -6.41
C MET A 107 16.87 2.63 -6.43
N LYS A 108 18.04 2.57 -7.08
CA LYS A 108 18.92 1.39 -7.00
C LYS A 108 19.85 1.43 -5.80
N GLU A 109 20.04 2.60 -5.21
CA GLU A 109 20.95 2.85 -4.08
C GLU A 109 20.21 2.81 -2.73
N THR A 110 18.90 2.61 -2.74
CA THR A 110 18.07 2.49 -1.52
C THR A 110 18.28 1.14 -0.84
N ASP A 111 18.11 1.10 0.48
CA ASP A 111 18.13 -0.14 1.27
C ASP A 111 17.05 -1.15 0.84
N GLN A 112 15.97 -0.65 0.23
CA GLN A 112 14.89 -1.44 -0.33
C GLN A 112 14.69 -1.09 -1.80
N ILE A 113 14.87 -2.07 -2.68
CA ILE A 113 14.72 -1.91 -4.12
C ILE A 113 13.44 -2.58 -4.64
N ILE A 114 12.84 -1.98 -5.66
CA ILE A 114 11.72 -2.56 -6.40
C ILE A 114 12.26 -3.29 -7.63
N ALA A 115 11.93 -4.58 -7.75
CA ALA A 115 12.40 -5.41 -8.85
C ALA A 115 11.24 -6.08 -9.61
N ARG A 116 11.36 -6.11 -10.93
CA ARG A 116 10.46 -6.89 -11.80
C ARG A 116 11.13 -8.20 -12.16
N VAL A 117 10.54 -9.32 -11.73
CA VAL A 117 11.07 -10.67 -11.96
C VAL A 117 10.15 -11.46 -12.90
N LYS A 118 10.71 -12.00 -13.98
CA LYS A 118 10.00 -12.90 -14.89
C LYS A 118 10.16 -14.35 -14.42
N ILE A 119 9.06 -15.08 -14.30
CA ILE A 119 9.08 -16.51 -13.97
C ILE A 119 9.24 -17.32 -15.24
N CYS A 120 10.41 -17.95 -15.40
CA CYS A 120 10.72 -18.79 -16.56
C CYS A 120 10.11 -20.19 -16.45
N ALA A 121 9.89 -20.83 -17.60
CA ALA A 121 9.50 -22.22 -17.67
C ALA A 121 10.51 -23.10 -16.90
N GLY A 122 10.00 -24.06 -16.12
CA GLY A 122 10.83 -24.93 -15.26
C GLY A 122 11.19 -24.33 -13.89
N SER A 123 10.71 -23.13 -13.56
CA SER A 123 10.91 -22.57 -12.22
C SER A 123 10.25 -23.41 -11.13
N ILE A 124 10.96 -23.61 -10.02
CA ILE A 124 10.51 -24.42 -8.87
C ILE A 124 9.30 -23.84 -8.13
N ILE A 125 8.89 -22.63 -8.47
CA ILE A 125 7.72 -21.96 -7.87
C ILE A 125 6.45 -22.09 -8.73
N ILE A 126 6.55 -22.62 -9.95
CA ILE A 126 5.38 -22.84 -10.81
C ILE A 126 4.43 -23.82 -10.13
N GLY A 127 3.13 -23.49 -10.14
CA GLY A 127 2.08 -24.29 -9.52
C GLY A 127 2.04 -24.25 -7.99
N LYS A 128 2.90 -23.44 -7.34
CA LYS A 128 2.89 -23.27 -5.89
C LYS A 128 2.13 -22.02 -5.48
N THR A 129 1.51 -22.10 -4.32
CA THR A 129 0.91 -20.97 -3.60
C THR A 129 1.98 -20.13 -2.90
N PHE A 130 1.66 -18.89 -2.56
CA PHE A 130 2.56 -18.04 -1.76
C PHE A 130 2.90 -18.67 -0.39
N GLN A 131 1.94 -19.37 0.20
CA GLN A 131 2.12 -20.04 1.50
C GLN A 131 3.10 -21.21 1.42
N GLU A 132 3.19 -21.92 0.30
CA GLU A 132 4.16 -22.99 0.10
C GLU A 132 5.56 -22.45 -0.20
N ILE A 133 5.64 -21.39 -1.01
CA ILE A 133 6.92 -20.77 -1.36
C ILE A 133 7.54 -20.12 -0.11
N LYS A 134 6.73 -19.44 0.70
CA LYS A 134 7.13 -18.68 1.89
C LYS A 134 8.19 -17.62 1.59
N MET A 135 8.04 -16.92 0.46
CA MET A 135 9.05 -16.03 -0.12
C MET A 135 9.58 -15.02 0.91
N GLN A 136 8.69 -14.24 1.52
CA GLN A 136 9.07 -13.21 2.50
C GLN A 136 9.89 -13.76 3.66
N SER A 137 9.49 -14.89 4.25
CA SER A 137 10.23 -15.47 5.38
C SER A 137 11.57 -16.12 5.00
N LYS A 138 11.73 -16.57 3.75
CA LYS A 138 12.94 -17.27 3.29
C LYS A 138 13.96 -16.34 2.64
N THR A 139 13.49 -15.30 1.97
CA THR A 139 14.33 -14.44 1.12
C THR A 139 14.19 -12.95 1.45
N CYS A 140 13.32 -12.59 2.40
CA CYS A 140 12.95 -11.20 2.69
C CYS A 140 12.31 -10.47 1.51
N MET A 141 11.98 -11.16 0.41
CA MET A 141 11.30 -10.55 -0.73
C MET A 141 9.79 -10.49 -0.50
N TYR A 142 9.23 -9.30 -0.60
CA TYR A 142 7.80 -9.06 -0.54
C TYR A 142 7.21 -8.98 -1.95
N ILE A 143 6.19 -9.80 -2.22
CA ILE A 143 5.48 -9.81 -3.51
C ILE A 143 4.18 -9.06 -3.32
N PHE A 144 4.05 -7.90 -3.97
CA PHE A 144 2.88 -7.03 -3.84
C PHE A 144 2.12 -6.83 -5.15
N LEU A 145 2.72 -7.20 -6.29
CA LEU A 145 2.08 -7.11 -7.60
C LEU A 145 2.44 -8.32 -8.47
N ILE A 146 1.43 -8.88 -9.15
CA ILE A 146 1.62 -9.89 -10.18
C ILE A 146 0.93 -9.41 -11.45
N LYS A 147 1.70 -9.30 -12.53
CA LYS A 147 1.14 -9.24 -13.88
C LYS A 147 0.97 -10.67 -14.40
N ARG A 148 -0.27 -11.05 -14.71
CA ARG A 148 -0.61 -12.26 -15.47
C ARG A 148 -1.08 -11.82 -16.85
N ASP A 149 -0.68 -12.56 -17.88
CA ASP A 149 -1.19 -12.37 -19.24
C ASP A 149 -2.60 -12.99 -19.38
#